data_AF-A0A0C3LKK5-F1
#
_entry.id   AF-A0A0C3LKK5-F1
#
_cell.length_a   1.000
_cell.length_b   1.000
_cell.length_c   1.000
_cell.angle_alpha   90.00
_cell.angle_beta   90.00
_cell.angle_gamma   90.00
#
_symmetry.space_group_name_H-M   'P 1'
#
loop_
_entity.id
_entity.type
_entity.pdbx_description
1 polymer ?
#
loop_
_entity_poly.entity_id
_entity_poly.type
_entity_poly.pdbx_seq_one_letter_code
_entity_poly.pdbx_strand_id
1 'polypeptide(L)' 'MSGYNVLIVLVAAILLAAFSWTITPRGKHQTLIRSSVLLSITCCYLMWSITYMAQLHPLIAPRRGDVRFEEVLN' A
#
# COMPACT_ATOMS: atom_id res chain seq x y z
N MET A 1 -3.59 -5.36 -14.16
CA MET A 1 -3.06 -4.33 -13.24
C MET A 1 -1.76 -3.80 -13.84
N SER A 2 -1.52 -2.48 -13.85
CA SER A 2 -0.30 -1.90 -14.44
C SER A 2 0.72 -1.57 -13.35
N GLY A 3 2.01 -1.71 -13.65
CA GLY A 3 3.11 -1.30 -12.76
C GLY A 3 3.12 0.21 -12.48
N TYR A 4 2.50 1.02 -13.36
CA TYR A 4 2.39 2.47 -13.17
C TYR A 4 1.65 2.87 -11.89
N ASN A 5 0.71 2.05 -11.41
CA ASN A 5 -0.02 2.30 -10.17
C ASN A 5 0.92 2.42 -8.95
N VAL A 6 2.04 1.69 -8.96
CA VAL A 6 3.03 1.75 -7.88
C VAL A 6 3.66 3.14 -7.82
N LEU A 7 3.98 3.73 -8.97
CA LEU A 7 4.59 5.06 -9.07
C LEU A 7 3.63 6.17 -8.63
N ILE A 8 2.35 6.09 -9.01
CA ILE A 8 1.34 7.07 -8.58
C ILE A 8 1.23 7.09 -7.05
N VAL A 9 1.11 5.91 -6.44
CA VAL A 9 0.96 5.80 -4.99
C VAL A 9 2.25 6.20 -4.26
N LEU A 10 3.43 5.96 -4.85
CA LEU A 10 4.71 6.46 -4.33
C LEU A 10 4.73 7.98 -4.26
N VAL A 11 4.34 8.65 -5.34
CA VAL A 11 4.29 10.12 -5.40
C VAL A 11 3.31 10.64 -4.34
N ALA A 12 2.13 10.02 -4.20
CA ALA A 12 1.16 10.39 -3.17
C ALA A 12 1.73 10.22 -1.74
N ALA A 13 2.45 9.13 -1.46
CA ALA A 13 3.08 8.89 -0.17
C ALA A 13 4.17 9.92 0.16
N ILE A 14 4.99 10.31 -0.83
CA ILE A 14 6.01 11.36 -0.68
C ILE A 14 5.35 12.71 -0.41
N LEU A 15 4.27 13.06 -1.12
CA LEU A 15 3.53 14.30 -0.88
C LEU A 15 2.94 14.34 0.53
N LEU A 16 2.37 13.24 1.01
CA LEU A 16 1.85 13.14 2.39
C LEU A 16 2.98 13.26 3.42
N ALA A 17 4.13 12.64 3.19
CA ALA A 17 5.29 12.77 4.07
C ALA A 17 5.81 14.22 4.12
N ALA A 18 5.89 14.89 2.97
CA ALA A 18 6.29 16.30 2.89
C ALA A 18 5.27 17.21 3.60
N PHE A 19 3.98 16.95 3.42
CA PHE A 19 2.91 17.71 4.07
C PHE A 19 2.95 17.54 5.60
N SER A 20 3.12 16.30 6.08
CA SER A 20 3.29 15.99 7.51
C SER A 20 4.47 16.76 8.13
N TRP A 21 5.58 16.89 7.41
CA TRP A 21 6.74 17.65 7.87
C TRP A 21 6.44 19.14 8.11
N THR A 22 5.62 19.74 7.24
CA THR A 22 5.24 21.16 7.32
C THR A 22 4.20 21.44 8.41
N ILE A 23 3.28 20.51 8.67
CA ILE A 23 2.19 20.71 9.64
C ILE A 23 2.64 20.49 11.09
N THR A 24 3.69 19.69 11.31
CA THR A 24 4.07 19.30 12.68
C THR A 24 4.44 20.52 13.53
N PRO A 25 3.65 20.84 14.59
CA PRO A 25 3.85 22.04 15.39
C PRO A 25 5.20 21.99 16.13
N ARG A 26 5.79 23.17 16.35
CA ARG A 26 7.10 23.28 17.02
C ARG A 26 6.92 23.06 18.52
N GLY A 27 7.30 21.88 19.01
CA GLY A 27 7.24 21.49 20.42
C GLY A 27 8.40 20.58 20.83
N LYS A 28 8.52 20.26 22.13
CA LYS A 28 9.60 19.42 22.68
C LYS A 28 9.72 18.04 22.02
N HIS A 29 8.61 17.49 21.52
CA HIS A 29 8.56 16.17 20.86
C HIS A 29 8.51 16.25 19.33
N GLN A 30 8.82 17.41 18.73
CA GLN A 30 8.68 17.63 17.28
C GLN A 30 9.48 16.63 16.44
N THR A 31 10.73 16.32 16.82
CA THR A 31 11.56 15.35 16.10
C THR A 31 10.98 13.94 16.15
N LEU A 32 10.43 13.54 17.30
CA LEU A 32 9.80 12.22 17.48
C LEU A 32 8.55 12.07 16.61
N ILE A 33 7.71 13.10 16.54
CA ILE A 33 6.48 13.08 15.74
C ILE A 33 6.83 13.07 14.25
N ARG A 34 7.83 13.85 13.82
CA ARG A 34 8.28 13.86 12.42
C ARG A 34 8.81 12.50 12.00
N SER A 35 9.70 11.90 12.79
CA SER A 35 10.30 10.62 12.43
C SER A 35 9.31 9.47 12.50
N SER A 36 8.41 9.43 13.49
CA SER A 36 7.41 8.37 13.60
C SER A 36 6.42 8.40 12.43
N VAL A 37 5.91 9.57 12.05
CA VAL A 37 4.97 9.68 10.93
C VAL A 37 5.63 9.35 9.59
N LEU A 38 6.86 9.83 9.34
CA LEU A 38 7.60 9.46 8.12
C LEU A 38 7.84 7.95 8.04
N LEU A 39 8.23 7.32 9.16
CA LEU A 39 8.47 5.88 9.21
C LEU A 39 7.18 5.09 8.97
N SER A 40 6.06 5.48 9.60
CA SER A 40 4.76 4.83 9.41
C SER A 40 4.29 4.90 7.96
N ILE A 41 4.36 6.07 7.32
CA ILE A 41 3.98 6.23 5.90
C ILE A 41 4.87 5.35 5.02
N THR A 42 6.17 5.31 5.29
CA THR A 42 7.12 4.47 4.56
C THR A 42 6.78 2.98 4.69
N CYS A 43 6.50 2.51 5.92
CA CYS A 43 6.15 1.12 6.19
C CYS A 43 4.83 0.71 5.51
N CYS A 44 3.81 1.56 5.60
CA CYS A 44 2.52 1.35 4.93
C CYS A 44 2.67 1.27 3.41
N TYR A 45 3.49 2.14 2.81
CA TYR A 45 3.77 2.09 1.38
C TYR A 45 4.52 0.81 0.97
N LEU A 46 5.52 0.38 1.75
CA LEU A 46 6.26 -0.86 1.47
C LEU A 46 5.36 -2.10 1.54
N MET A 47 4.54 -2.25 2.59
CA MET A 47 3.60 -3.36 2.71
C MET A 47 2.63 -3.42 1.52
N TRP A 48 2.07 -2.28 1.12
CA TRP A 48 1.16 -2.21 -0.01
C TRP A 48 1.86 -2.50 -1.34
N SER A 49 3.03 -1.91 -1.59
CA SER A 49 3.74 -2.07 -2.87
C SER A 49 4.23 -3.50 -3.09
N ILE A 50 4.76 -4.15 -2.06
CA ILE A 50 5.24 -5.54 -2.14
C ILE A 50 4.07 -6.48 -2.46
N THR A 51 2.94 -6.34 -1.76
CA THR A 51 1.77 -7.21 -1.99
C THR A 51 1.14 -6.99 -3.37
N TYR A 52 1.14 -5.76 -3.87
CA TYR A 52 0.69 -5.46 -5.23
C TYR A 52 1.62 -6.07 -6.30
N MET A 53 2.94 -5.93 -6.13
CA MET A 53 3.91 -6.51 -7.08
C MET A 53 3.86 -8.04 -7.11
N ALA A 54 3.57 -8.69 -5.97
CA ALA A 54 3.42 -10.14 -5.91
C ALA A 54 2.27 -10.66 -6.79
N GLN A 55 1.27 -9.81 -7.10
CA GLN A 55 0.10 -10.17 -7.90
C GLN A 55 0.19 -9.70 -9.36
N LEU A 56 1.19 -8.89 -9.73
CA LEU A 56 1.24 -8.24 -11.05
C LEU A 56 1.43 -9.23 -12.21
N HIS A 57 2.28 -10.23 -12.01
CA HIS A 57 2.53 -11.32 -12.95
C HIS A 57 2.52 -12.65 -12.19
N PRO A 58 1.32 -13.21 -11.90
CA PRO A 58 1.21 -14.39 -11.06
C PRO A 58 1.73 -15.63 -11.81
N LEU A 59 2.60 -16.40 -11.15
CA LEU A 59 3.10 -17.69 -11.64
C LEU A 59 2.14 -18.84 -11.36
N ILE A 60 1.24 -18.65 -10.39
CA ILE A 60 0.31 -19.67 -9.89
C ILE A 60 -1.10 -19.10 -10.03
N ALA A 61 -1.96 -19.83 -10.75
CA ALA A 61 -3.37 -19.52 -10.81
C ALA A 61 -4.12 -20.16 -9.63
N PRO A 62 -5.18 -19.51 -9.11
CA PRO A 62 -5.99 -20.09 -8.06
C PRO A 62 -6.66 -21.39 -8.56
N ARG A 63 -6.44 -22.50 -7.85
CA ARG A 63 -7.23 -23.73 -8.02
C ARG A 63 -8.31 -23.80 -6.95
N ARG A 64 -9.57 -23.92 -7.39
CA ARG A 64 -10.73 -24.14 -6.50
C ARG A 64 -11.18 -25.59 -6.64
N GLY A 65 -11.41 -26.27 -5.52
CA GLY A 65 -11.86 -27.67 -5.48
C GLY A 65 -13.37 -27.83 -5.26
N ASP A 66 -14.07 -26.79 -4.82
CA ASP A 66 -15.48 -26.84 -4.44
C ASP A 66 -16.20 -25.59 -4.95
N VAL A 67 -16.67 -25.67 -6.20
CA VAL A 67 -17.55 -24.67 -6.79
C VAL A 67 -18.94 -25.30 -6.90
N ARG A 68 -19.91 -24.74 -6.18
CA ARG A 68 -21.32 -25.15 -6.34
C ARG A 68 -21.84 -24.55 -7.64
N PHE A 69 -21.87 -25.36 -8.69
CA PHE A 69 -22.49 -24.98 -9.97
C PHE A 69 -24.01 -24.93 -9.77
N GLU A 70 -24.60 -23.74 -9.67
CA GLU A 70 -26.05 -23.57 -9.57
C GLU A 70 -26.80 -23.96 -10.86
N GLU A 71 -26.08 -24.15 -11.98
CA GLU A 71 -26.65 -24.51 -13.29
C GLU A 71 -27.11 -25.98 -13.40
N VAL A 72 -26.79 -26.85 -12.43
CA VAL A 72 -27.19 -28.28 -12.47
C VAL A 72 -28.56 -28.53 -11.79
N LEU A 73 -29.28 -27.48 -11.40
CA LEU A 73 -30.55 -27.53 -10.67
C LEU A 73 -31.76 -26.98 -11.46
N ASN A 74 -31.64 -26.75 -12.77
CA ASN A 74 -32.76 -26.31 -13.63
C ASN A 74 -32.85 -27.14 -14.92
#